data_AF-H3GQS4-F1
#
_entry.id   AF-H3GQS4-F1
#
_cell.length_a   1.000
_cell.length_b   1.000
_cell.length_c   1.000
_cell.angle_alpha   90.00
_cell.angle_beta   90.00
_cell.angle_gamma   90.00
#
_symmetry.space_group_name_H-M   'P 1'
#
loop_
_entity.id
_entity.type
_entity.pdbx_description
1 polymer ?
#
loop_
_entity_poly.entity_id
_entity_poly.type
_entity_poly.pdbx_seq_one_letter_code
_entity_poly.pdbx_strand_id
1 'polypeptide(L)'
;MAALPRLRDPTLEELYTAPARALPDEIQQMPAEDTACTFCGVSYFVFAEVQTLQTTVKQYKKTFRLTVDFDEQEFVRFMERERSVARDLRQQVTELKDDFVQQAATCSTSIRQLAEQNEMHRSERQAALELLEQVQKELLVSGDASRELQILSKRSEEELKLAHSLVEQKLRDEVLHASSQAESCKLMSESQEASFKEQQEQDQQRIRELESRFVESQTHWAVAERQLVTERDVLKQKLLATSERVEQEATTARQLEVQLTAIREELARVVTASDAERKSNSQSNSEVIQLKHQLQTLEKGRAQLLSENGRFKDDKYKYEDELKALRLRMDQLRGQLSKR
;
A
#
# COMPACT_ATOMS: atom_id res chain seq x y z
N MET A 1 -55.43 -133.37 -78.14
CA MET A 1 -55.34 -134.68 -77.44
C MET A 1 -56.11 -135.71 -78.25
N ALA A 2 -55.47 -136.27 -79.28
CA ALA A 2 -56.00 -137.45 -79.97
C ALA A 2 -55.69 -138.67 -79.09
N ALA A 3 -56.71 -139.46 -78.77
CA ALA A 3 -56.58 -140.62 -77.89
C ALA A 3 -55.71 -141.68 -78.56
N LEU A 4 -54.48 -141.81 -78.08
CA LEU A 4 -53.62 -142.96 -78.39
C LEU A 4 -54.31 -144.24 -77.88
N PRO A 5 -54.48 -145.28 -78.72
CA PRO A 5 -55.06 -146.54 -78.27
C PRO A 5 -54.16 -147.14 -77.17
N ARG A 6 -54.73 -147.32 -75.98
CA ARG A 6 -54.08 -147.94 -74.82
C ARG A 6 -53.68 -149.37 -75.17
N LEU A 7 -52.37 -149.63 -75.29
CA LEU A 7 -51.84 -150.98 -75.36
C LEU A 7 -52.05 -151.69 -74.02
N ARG A 8 -52.80 -152.80 -74.08
CA ARG A 8 -53.00 -153.79 -73.02
C ARG A 8 -52.08 -154.98 -73.30
N ASP A 9 -51.40 -155.48 -72.28
CA ASP A 9 -50.60 -156.71 -72.37
C ASP A 9 -51.45 -157.88 -72.90
N PRO A 10 -50.90 -158.76 -73.77
CA PRO A 10 -51.64 -159.92 -74.27
C PRO A 10 -52.05 -160.83 -73.12
N THR A 11 -53.33 -161.18 -73.03
CA THR A 11 -53.79 -162.14 -72.02
C THR A 11 -53.27 -163.54 -72.33
N LEU A 12 -53.08 -164.39 -71.30
CA LEU A 12 -52.55 -165.74 -71.47
C LEU A 12 -53.31 -166.55 -72.55
N GLU A 13 -54.62 -166.34 -72.67
CA GLU A 13 -55.48 -166.91 -73.71
C GLU A 13 -55.15 -166.40 -75.13
N GLU A 14 -54.80 -165.12 -75.28
CA GLU A 14 -54.40 -164.50 -76.56
C GLU A 14 -53.02 -165.00 -77.04
N LEU A 15 -52.20 -165.56 -76.14
CA LEU A 15 -50.92 -166.18 -76.48
C LEU A 15 -51.09 -167.56 -77.12
N TYR A 16 -52.19 -168.27 -76.83
CA TYR A 16 -52.44 -169.65 -77.32
C TYR A 16 -53.59 -169.76 -78.33
N THR A 17 -54.44 -168.74 -78.43
CA THR A 17 -55.51 -168.61 -79.44
C THR A 17 -55.47 -167.18 -79.96
N ALA A 18 -55.19 -167.02 -81.26
CA ALA A 18 -54.82 -165.74 -81.89
C ALA A 18 -55.66 -164.52 -81.42
N PRO A 19 -55.05 -163.33 -81.25
CA PRO A 19 -55.67 -162.21 -80.56
C PRO A 19 -56.91 -161.65 -81.27
N ALA A 20 -57.98 -161.41 -80.51
CA ALA A 20 -59.28 -160.93 -81.00
C ALA A 20 -59.33 -159.40 -81.25
N ARG A 21 -58.19 -158.77 -81.58
CA ARG A 21 -58.11 -157.31 -81.81
C ARG A 21 -58.34 -157.00 -83.29
N ALA A 22 -59.09 -155.93 -83.57
CA ALA A 22 -59.31 -155.46 -84.94
C ALA A 22 -57.98 -155.02 -85.56
N LEU A 23 -57.63 -155.61 -86.69
CA LEU A 23 -56.41 -155.31 -87.47
C LEU A 23 -56.59 -153.95 -88.17
N PRO A 24 -55.49 -153.23 -88.46
CA PRO A 24 -55.53 -152.06 -89.34
C PRO A 24 -56.22 -152.41 -90.66
N ASP A 25 -57.04 -151.49 -91.18
CA ASP A 25 -57.95 -151.71 -92.30
C ASP A 25 -57.25 -152.36 -93.51
N GLU A 26 -55.98 -152.02 -93.74
CA GLU A 26 -55.19 -152.58 -94.85
C GLU A 26 -54.88 -154.07 -94.71
N ILE A 27 -54.67 -154.59 -93.50
CA ILE A 27 -54.33 -156.01 -93.24
C ILE A 27 -55.61 -156.84 -93.05
N GLN A 28 -56.68 -156.22 -92.56
CA GLN A 28 -57.97 -156.86 -92.35
C GLN A 28 -58.69 -157.25 -93.65
N GLN A 29 -58.37 -156.56 -94.74
CA GLN A 29 -58.89 -156.85 -96.09
C GLN A 29 -58.07 -157.90 -96.86
N MET A 30 -56.95 -158.38 -96.31
CA MET A 30 -56.11 -159.38 -96.95
C MET A 30 -56.65 -160.80 -96.72
N PRO A 31 -56.68 -161.66 -97.76
CA PRO A 31 -57.06 -163.07 -97.59
C PRO A 31 -56.10 -163.75 -96.60
N ALA A 32 -56.65 -164.62 -95.73
CA ALA A 32 -55.93 -165.21 -94.60
C ALA A 32 -54.61 -165.90 -95.00
N GLU A 33 -54.55 -166.45 -96.21
CA GLU A 33 -53.39 -167.11 -96.82
C GLU A 33 -52.18 -166.18 -97.00
N ASP A 34 -52.41 -164.86 -97.10
CA ASP A 34 -51.39 -163.84 -97.36
C ASP A 34 -51.07 -162.95 -96.13
N THR A 35 -51.62 -163.28 -94.96
CA THR A 35 -51.44 -162.50 -93.72
C THR A 35 -50.07 -162.68 -93.05
N ALA A 36 -49.26 -163.60 -93.57
CA ALA A 36 -47.86 -163.79 -93.20
C ALA A 36 -46.95 -163.69 -94.42
N CYS A 37 -45.83 -163.00 -94.28
CA CYS A 37 -44.88 -162.83 -95.36
C CYS A 37 -44.30 -164.19 -95.76
N THR A 38 -44.52 -164.63 -96.99
CA THR A 38 -44.08 -165.93 -97.51
C THR A 38 -42.55 -166.11 -97.50
N PHE A 39 -41.78 -165.02 -97.46
CA PHE A 39 -40.32 -165.09 -97.50
C PHE A 39 -39.67 -165.22 -96.12
N CYS A 40 -40.22 -164.57 -95.09
CA CYS A 40 -39.66 -164.62 -93.73
C CYS A 40 -40.56 -165.33 -92.70
N GLY A 41 -41.76 -165.75 -93.10
CA GLY A 41 -42.71 -166.48 -92.25
C GLY A 41 -43.26 -165.67 -91.07
N VAL A 42 -42.90 -164.38 -90.95
CA VAL A 42 -43.35 -163.52 -89.86
C VAL A 42 -44.68 -162.88 -90.25
N SER A 43 -45.66 -162.96 -89.35
CA SER A 43 -46.95 -162.30 -89.52
C SER A 43 -46.75 -160.78 -89.61
N TYR A 44 -47.41 -160.14 -90.58
CA TYR A 44 -47.41 -158.68 -90.70
C TYR A 44 -47.91 -157.98 -89.42
N PHE A 45 -48.66 -158.69 -88.56
CA PHE A 45 -49.04 -158.27 -87.22
C PHE A 45 -47.83 -157.89 -86.33
N VAL A 46 -46.84 -158.78 -86.23
CA VAL A 46 -45.67 -158.58 -85.36
C VAL A 46 -44.83 -157.41 -85.87
N PHE A 47 -44.74 -157.24 -87.19
CA PHE A 47 -43.98 -156.14 -87.77
C PHE A 47 -44.60 -154.77 -87.44
N ALA A 48 -45.92 -154.63 -87.54
CA ALA A 48 -46.62 -153.39 -87.20
C ALA A 48 -46.47 -153.01 -85.72
N GLU A 49 -46.56 -153.99 -84.80
CA GLU A 49 -46.35 -153.74 -83.37
C GLU A 49 -44.91 -153.30 -83.07
N VAL A 50 -43.92 -153.98 -83.67
CA VAL A 50 -42.49 -153.61 -83.49
C VAL A 50 -42.21 -152.21 -84.03
N GLN A 51 -42.79 -151.83 -85.18
CA GLN A 51 -42.61 -150.49 -85.74
C GLN A 51 -43.29 -149.41 -84.87
N THR A 52 -44.46 -149.71 -84.30
CA THR A 52 -45.15 -148.83 -83.36
C THR A 52 -44.29 -148.63 -82.10
N LEU A 53 -43.81 -149.72 -81.49
CA LEU A 53 -42.93 -149.70 -80.32
C LEU A 53 -41.66 -148.89 -80.55
N GLN A 54 -40.97 -149.11 -81.68
CA GLN A 54 -39.77 -148.33 -82.04
C GLN A 54 -40.05 -146.82 -82.14
N THR A 55 -41.21 -146.45 -82.67
CA THR A 55 -41.61 -145.04 -82.80
C THR A 55 -41.86 -144.42 -81.43
N THR A 56 -42.57 -145.11 -80.54
CA THR A 56 -42.77 -144.66 -79.15
C THR A 56 -41.45 -144.56 -78.37
N VAL A 57 -40.54 -145.52 -78.49
CA VAL A 57 -39.22 -145.45 -77.81
C VAL A 57 -38.41 -144.24 -78.28
N LYS A 58 -38.44 -143.92 -79.58
CA LYS A 58 -37.81 -142.69 -80.10
C LYS A 58 -38.44 -141.43 -79.51
N GLN A 59 -39.77 -141.39 -79.37
CA GLN A 59 -40.48 -140.26 -78.76
C GLN A 59 -40.15 -140.11 -77.26
N TYR A 60 -40.10 -141.20 -76.50
CA TYR A 60 -39.68 -141.17 -75.09
C TYR A 60 -38.23 -140.70 -74.94
N LYS A 61 -37.31 -141.21 -75.77
CA LYS A 61 -35.90 -140.78 -75.76
C LYS A 61 -35.75 -139.29 -76.08
N LYS A 62 -36.58 -138.75 -76.98
CA LYS A 62 -36.62 -137.31 -77.30
C LYS A 62 -37.16 -136.49 -76.13
N THR A 63 -38.24 -136.94 -75.51
CA THR A 63 -38.87 -136.25 -74.36
C THR A 63 -37.95 -136.23 -73.16
N PHE A 64 -37.29 -137.36 -72.85
CA PHE A 64 -36.36 -137.47 -71.73
C PHE A 64 -35.13 -136.57 -71.89
N ARG A 65 -34.58 -136.46 -73.11
CA ARG A 65 -33.52 -135.49 -73.41
C ARG A 65 -33.98 -134.07 -73.19
N LEU A 66 -35.16 -133.69 -73.68
CA LEU A 66 -35.70 -132.33 -73.50
C LEU A 66 -35.91 -131.98 -72.02
N THR A 67 -36.35 -132.92 -71.18
CA THR A 67 -36.49 -132.67 -69.73
C THR A 67 -35.15 -132.55 -69.02
N VAL A 68 -34.16 -133.40 -69.34
CA VAL A 68 -32.82 -133.29 -68.75
C VAL A 68 -32.13 -132.00 -69.19
N ASP A 69 -32.21 -131.65 -70.48
CA ASP A 69 -31.66 -130.41 -71.02
C ASP A 69 -32.36 -129.17 -70.41
N PHE A 70 -33.66 -129.27 -70.11
CA PHE A 70 -34.43 -128.21 -69.44
C PHE A 70 -34.00 -128.04 -67.98
N ASP A 71 -33.87 -129.13 -67.22
CA ASP A 71 -33.43 -129.09 -65.82
C ASP A 71 -31.98 -128.56 -65.69
N GLU A 72 -31.09 -128.92 -66.62
CA GLU A 72 -29.73 -128.37 -66.66
C GLU A 72 -29.73 -126.86 -66.94
N GLN A 73 -30.56 -126.38 -67.88
CA GLN A 73 -30.69 -124.94 -68.15
C GLN A 73 -31.28 -124.17 -66.97
N GLU A 74 -32.30 -124.70 -66.28
CA GLU A 74 -32.85 -124.06 -65.08
C GLU A 74 -31.83 -124.01 -63.93
N PHE A 75 -31.07 -125.09 -63.74
CA PHE A 75 -30.01 -125.13 -62.73
C PHE A 75 -28.90 -124.11 -63.00
N VAL A 76 -28.45 -123.99 -64.26
CA VAL A 76 -27.46 -122.97 -64.66
C VAL A 76 -28.00 -121.56 -64.41
N ARG A 77 -29.26 -121.28 -64.79
CA ARG A 77 -29.90 -119.98 -64.53
C ARG A 77 -30.03 -119.67 -63.04
N PHE A 78 -30.34 -120.66 -62.21
CA PHE A 78 -30.36 -120.51 -60.75
C PHE A 78 -28.97 -120.17 -60.21
N MET A 79 -27.94 -120.92 -60.61
CA MET A 79 -26.56 -120.68 -60.19
C MET A 79 -26.04 -119.31 -60.64
N GLU A 80 -26.43 -118.82 -61.81
CA GLU A 80 -26.10 -117.48 -62.29
C GLU A 80 -26.79 -116.38 -61.47
N ARG A 81 -28.07 -116.58 -61.09
CA ARG A 81 -28.77 -115.65 -60.19
C ARG A 81 -28.13 -115.60 -58.83
N GLU A 82 -27.83 -116.74 -58.21
CA GLU A 82 -27.13 -116.82 -56.92
C GLU A 82 -25.75 -116.16 -57.00
N ARG A 83 -25.00 -116.39 -58.08
CA ARG A 83 -23.72 -115.70 -58.33
C ARG A 83 -23.89 -114.20 -58.54
N SER A 84 -24.99 -113.75 -59.12
CA SER A 84 -25.30 -112.32 -59.24
C SER A 84 -25.58 -111.71 -57.88
N VAL A 85 -26.51 -112.31 -57.10
CA VAL A 85 -26.86 -111.86 -55.75
C VAL A 85 -25.64 -111.85 -54.84
N ALA A 86 -24.79 -112.88 -54.91
CA ALA A 86 -23.55 -112.92 -54.14
C ALA A 86 -22.56 -111.82 -54.55
N ARG A 87 -22.50 -111.43 -55.82
CA ARG A 87 -21.70 -110.28 -56.28
C ARG A 87 -22.29 -108.96 -55.78
N ASP A 88 -23.61 -108.79 -55.88
CA ASP A 88 -24.30 -107.57 -55.45
C ASP A 88 -24.16 -107.36 -53.94
N LEU A 89 -24.31 -108.41 -53.14
CA LEU A 89 -24.09 -108.35 -51.68
C LEU A 89 -22.64 -108.03 -51.33
N ARG A 90 -21.66 -108.62 -52.04
CA ARG A 90 -20.24 -108.29 -51.83
C ARG A 90 -19.97 -106.81 -52.14
N GLN A 91 -20.57 -106.30 -53.21
CA GLN A 91 -20.46 -104.90 -53.60
C GLN A 91 -21.07 -103.98 -52.53
N GLN A 92 -22.29 -104.27 -52.05
CA GLN A 92 -22.91 -103.49 -50.98
C GLN A 92 -22.09 -103.50 -49.69
N VAL A 93 -21.50 -104.65 -49.32
CA VAL A 93 -20.63 -104.75 -48.15
C VAL A 93 -19.36 -103.89 -48.33
N THR A 94 -18.77 -103.86 -49.53
CA THR A 94 -17.62 -102.99 -49.80
C THR A 94 -17.99 -101.52 -49.75
N GLU A 95 -19.13 -101.12 -50.34
CA GLU A 95 -19.62 -99.74 -50.32
C GLU A 95 -19.90 -99.29 -48.88
N LEU A 96 -20.63 -100.09 -48.09
CA LEU A 96 -20.89 -99.80 -46.66
C LEU A 96 -19.61 -99.68 -45.85
N LYS A 97 -18.61 -100.52 -46.13
CA LYS A 97 -17.31 -100.47 -45.44
C LYS A 97 -16.56 -99.19 -45.80
N ASP A 98 -16.55 -98.81 -47.07
CA ASP A 98 -15.88 -97.60 -47.54
C ASP A 98 -16.57 -96.34 -46.99
N ASP A 99 -17.90 -96.30 -47.01
CA ASP A 99 -18.70 -95.23 -46.41
C ASP A 99 -18.41 -95.09 -44.90
N PHE A 100 -18.37 -96.21 -44.17
CA PHE A 100 -18.04 -96.20 -42.75
C PHE A 100 -16.63 -95.67 -42.49
N VAL A 101 -15.64 -96.10 -43.29
CA VAL A 101 -14.25 -95.62 -43.16
C VAL A 101 -14.17 -94.13 -43.44
N GLN A 102 -14.86 -93.62 -44.47
CA GLN A 102 -14.91 -92.20 -44.79
C GLN A 102 -15.58 -91.38 -43.68
N GLN A 103 -16.70 -91.86 -43.14
CA GLN A 103 -17.39 -91.21 -42.02
C GLN A 103 -16.54 -91.22 -40.75
N ALA A 104 -15.89 -92.33 -40.42
CA ALA A 104 -15.00 -92.44 -39.28
C ALA A 104 -13.79 -91.51 -39.41
N ALA A 105 -13.20 -91.42 -40.62
CA ALA A 105 -12.10 -90.50 -40.90
C ALA A 105 -12.54 -89.03 -40.75
N THR A 106 -13.71 -88.67 -41.30
CA THR A 106 -14.28 -87.32 -41.21
C THR A 106 -14.64 -86.94 -39.76
N CYS A 107 -15.17 -87.88 -38.99
CA CYS A 107 -15.47 -87.70 -37.58
C CYS A 107 -14.16 -87.50 -36.78
N SER A 108 -13.15 -88.32 -37.04
CA SER A 108 -11.82 -88.23 -36.40
C SER A 108 -11.14 -86.88 -36.68
N THR A 109 -11.16 -86.40 -37.93
CA THR A 109 -10.61 -85.08 -38.26
C THR A 109 -11.39 -83.95 -37.60
N SER A 110 -12.73 -84.04 -37.57
CA SER A 110 -13.58 -83.04 -36.92
C SER A 110 -13.33 -83.00 -35.40
N ILE A 111 -13.22 -84.16 -34.74
CA ILE A 111 -12.87 -84.26 -33.31
C ILE A 111 -11.52 -83.62 -33.04
N ARG A 112 -10.52 -83.88 -33.90
CA ARG A 112 -9.19 -83.30 -33.76
C ARG A 112 -9.21 -81.77 -33.91
N GLN A 113 -9.90 -81.25 -34.92
CA GLN A 113 -10.05 -79.81 -35.12
C GLN A 113 -10.75 -79.14 -33.93
N LEU A 114 -11.82 -79.74 -33.40
CA LEU A 114 -12.50 -79.23 -32.22
C LEU A 114 -11.61 -79.28 -30.98
N ALA A 115 -10.76 -80.30 -30.84
CA ALA A 115 -9.81 -80.38 -29.73
C ALA A 115 -8.76 -79.26 -29.82
N GLU A 116 -8.17 -79.04 -31.00
CA GLU A 116 -7.19 -77.98 -31.26
C GLU A 116 -7.81 -76.59 -31.03
N GLN A 117 -9.04 -76.34 -31.49
CA GLN A 117 -9.77 -75.09 -31.23
C GLN A 117 -10.07 -74.88 -29.75
N ASN A 118 -10.47 -75.94 -29.03
CA ASN A 118 -10.71 -75.84 -27.60
C ASN A 118 -9.44 -75.53 -26.81
N GLU A 119 -8.29 -76.08 -27.21
CA GLU A 119 -7.01 -75.80 -26.58
C GLU A 119 -6.59 -74.34 -26.82
N MET A 120 -6.77 -73.83 -28.04
CA MET A 120 -6.55 -72.42 -28.37
C MET A 120 -7.44 -71.48 -27.54
N HIS A 121 -8.74 -71.75 -27.45
CA HIS A 121 -9.63 -70.93 -26.64
C HIS A 121 -9.32 -70.99 -25.14
N ARG A 122 -8.83 -72.13 -24.64
CA ARG A 122 -8.37 -72.24 -23.25
C ARG A 122 -7.14 -71.37 -23.00
N SER A 123 -6.15 -71.38 -23.91
CA SER A 123 -4.95 -70.56 -23.76
C SER A 123 -5.28 -69.07 -23.87
N GLU A 124 -6.12 -68.66 -24.83
CA GLU A 124 -6.62 -67.28 -24.97
C GLU A 124 -7.37 -66.82 -23.71
N ARG A 125 -8.27 -67.65 -23.20
CA ARG A 125 -9.02 -67.36 -21.97
C ARG A 125 -8.08 -67.21 -20.77
N GLN A 126 -7.06 -68.06 -20.66
CA GLN A 126 -6.11 -68.00 -19.56
C GLN A 126 -5.26 -66.73 -19.63
N ALA A 127 -4.76 -66.37 -20.81
CA ALA A 127 -4.06 -65.10 -21.02
C ALA A 127 -4.94 -63.88 -20.69
N ALA A 128 -6.23 -63.92 -21.08
CA ALA A 128 -7.18 -62.86 -20.74
C ALA A 128 -7.42 -62.74 -19.22
N LEU A 129 -7.49 -63.86 -18.49
CA LEU A 129 -7.61 -63.86 -17.03
C LEU A 129 -6.36 -63.29 -16.37
N GLU A 130 -5.17 -63.66 -16.82
CA GLU A 130 -3.91 -63.12 -16.31
C GLU A 130 -3.82 -61.60 -16.51
N LEU A 131 -4.24 -61.10 -17.68
CA LEU A 131 -4.31 -59.66 -17.95
C LEU A 131 -5.33 -58.96 -17.04
N LEU A 132 -6.52 -59.54 -16.84
CA LEU A 132 -7.53 -58.97 -15.94
C LEU A 132 -7.03 -58.91 -14.49
N GLU A 133 -6.34 -59.95 -14.01
CA GLU A 133 -5.72 -59.94 -12.69
C GLU A 133 -4.64 -58.86 -12.56
N GLN A 134 -3.84 -58.65 -13.62
CA GLN A 134 -2.84 -57.58 -13.64
C GLN A 134 -3.50 -56.20 -13.58
N VAL A 135 -4.49 -55.93 -14.43
CA VAL A 135 -5.21 -54.65 -14.43
C VAL A 135 -5.92 -54.41 -13.09
N GLN A 136 -6.48 -55.45 -12.47
CA GLN A 136 -7.09 -55.34 -11.15
C GLN A 136 -6.08 -54.92 -10.08
N LYS A 137 -4.86 -55.49 -10.11
CA LYS A 137 -3.78 -55.09 -9.19
C LYS A 137 -3.35 -53.64 -9.43
N GLU A 138 -3.16 -53.24 -10.69
CA GLU A 138 -2.80 -51.86 -11.05
C GLU A 138 -3.87 -50.85 -10.62
N LEU A 139 -5.16 -51.19 -10.80
CA LEU A 139 -6.28 -50.36 -10.38
C LEU A 139 -6.33 -50.18 -8.85
N LEU A 140 -6.06 -51.25 -8.09
CA LEU A 140 -5.99 -51.16 -6.62
C LEU A 140 -4.85 -50.24 -6.18
N VAL A 141 -3.64 -50.42 -6.73
CA VAL A 141 -2.49 -49.56 -6.44
C VAL A 141 -2.75 -48.10 -6.82
N SER A 142 -3.37 -47.86 -7.98
CA SER A 142 -3.77 -46.52 -8.41
C SER A 142 -4.81 -45.90 -7.47
N GLY A 143 -5.77 -46.70 -6.99
CA GLY A 143 -6.78 -46.27 -6.02
C GLY A 143 -6.19 -45.96 -4.64
N ASP A 144 -5.17 -46.71 -4.19
CA ASP A 144 -4.40 -46.41 -2.98
C ASP A 144 -3.63 -45.10 -3.14
N ALA A 145 -2.87 -44.94 -4.23
CA ALA A 145 -2.11 -43.73 -4.52
C ALA A 145 -3.02 -42.48 -4.63
N SER A 146 -4.20 -42.60 -5.24
CA SER A 146 -5.17 -41.51 -5.30
C SER A 146 -5.70 -41.12 -3.92
N ARG A 147 -5.90 -42.08 -3.02
CA ARG A 147 -6.32 -41.80 -1.64
C ARG A 147 -5.21 -41.12 -0.85
N GLU A 148 -3.97 -41.57 -1.00
CA GLU A 148 -2.80 -40.92 -0.37
C GLU A 148 -2.64 -39.48 -0.85
N LEU A 149 -2.73 -39.24 -2.16
CA LEU A 149 -2.69 -37.89 -2.73
C LEU A 149 -3.82 -37.00 -2.19
N GLN A 150 -5.03 -37.55 -2.03
CA GLN A 150 -6.15 -36.80 -1.46
C GLN A 150 -5.89 -36.42 0.01
N ILE A 151 -5.29 -37.31 0.80
CA ILE A 151 -4.91 -37.03 2.18
C ILE A 151 -3.83 -35.94 2.23
N LEU A 152 -2.80 -36.04 1.39
CA LEU A 152 -1.73 -35.04 1.32
C LEU A 152 -2.25 -33.67 0.87
N SER A 153 -3.14 -33.63 -0.13
CA SER A 153 -3.79 -32.40 -0.58
C SER A 153 -4.56 -31.72 0.55
N LYS A 154 -5.38 -32.48 1.29
CA LYS A 154 -6.15 -31.94 2.42
C LYS A 154 -5.25 -31.40 3.53
N ARG A 155 -4.18 -32.11 3.88
CA ARG A 155 -3.20 -31.64 4.87
C ARG A 155 -2.52 -30.35 4.42
N SER A 156 -2.10 -30.29 3.15
CA SER A 156 -1.50 -29.08 2.58
C SER A 156 -2.46 -27.89 2.60
N GLU A 157 -3.74 -28.10 2.27
CA GLU A 157 -4.77 -27.06 2.36
C GLU A 157 -4.99 -26.56 3.80
N GLU A 158 -4.98 -27.46 4.79
CA GLU A 158 -5.09 -27.12 6.20
C GLU A 158 -3.87 -26.34 6.71
N GLU A 159 -2.66 -26.77 6.34
CA GLU A 159 -1.41 -26.06 6.65
C GLU A 159 -1.40 -24.65 6.05
N LEU A 160 -1.85 -24.49 4.79
CA LEU A 160 -1.96 -23.19 4.13
C LEU A 160 -3.00 -22.30 4.82
N LYS A 161 -4.15 -22.85 5.23
CA LYS A 161 -5.17 -22.10 5.99
C LYS A 161 -4.63 -21.61 7.34
N LEU A 162 -3.90 -22.47 8.05
CA LEU A 162 -3.27 -22.11 9.33
C LEU A 162 -2.21 -21.03 9.14
N ALA A 163 -1.34 -21.18 8.14
CA ALA A 163 -0.32 -20.18 7.83
C ALA A 163 -0.94 -18.83 7.45
N HIS A 164 -2.00 -18.83 6.63
CA HIS A 164 -2.74 -17.62 6.28
C HIS A 164 -3.38 -16.96 7.51
N SER A 165 -4.04 -17.72 8.38
CA SER A 165 -4.63 -17.20 9.62
C SER A 165 -3.58 -16.60 10.55
N LEU A 166 -2.39 -17.20 10.64
CA LEU A 166 -1.29 -16.69 11.47
C LEU A 166 -0.72 -15.39 10.89
N VAL A 167 -0.55 -15.31 9.58
CA VAL A 167 -0.10 -14.08 8.90
C VAL A 167 -1.13 -12.97 9.05
N GLU A 168 -2.42 -13.27 8.85
CA GLU A 168 -3.49 -12.30 9.03
C GLU A 168 -3.54 -11.79 10.47
N GLN A 169 -3.39 -12.66 11.47
CA GLN A 169 -3.32 -12.26 12.87
C GLN A 169 -2.12 -11.36 13.14
N LYS A 170 -0.92 -11.71 12.65
CA LYS A 170 0.28 -10.86 12.79
C LYS A 170 0.07 -9.46 12.18
N LEU A 171 -0.52 -9.38 10.99
CA LEU A 171 -0.83 -8.10 10.35
C LEU A 171 -1.84 -7.29 11.15
N ARG A 172 -2.87 -7.93 11.72
CA ARG A 172 -3.83 -7.27 12.62
C ARG A 172 -3.14 -6.70 13.86
N ASP A 173 -2.24 -7.46 14.47
CA ASP A 173 -1.48 -7.03 15.65
C ASP A 173 -0.54 -5.85 15.32
N GLU A 174 0.14 -5.90 14.16
CA GLU A 174 0.98 -4.81 13.66
C GLU A 174 0.17 -3.53 13.38
N VAL A 175 -0.99 -3.65 12.74
CA VAL A 175 -1.91 -2.52 12.47
C VAL A 175 -2.42 -1.91 13.77
N LEU A 176 -2.79 -2.74 14.75
CA LEU A 176 -3.22 -2.27 16.08
C LEU A 176 -2.08 -1.53 16.79
N HIS A 177 -0.86 -2.07 16.74
CA HIS A 177 0.30 -1.42 17.34
C HIS A 177 0.62 -0.07 16.67
N ALA A 178 0.65 -0.03 15.34
CA ALA A 178 0.89 1.20 14.58
C ALA A 178 -0.22 2.26 14.83
N SER A 179 -1.48 1.82 14.93
CA SER A 179 -2.60 2.72 15.26
C SER A 179 -2.46 3.30 16.66
N SER A 180 -2.10 2.47 17.65
CA SER A 180 -1.83 2.92 19.02
C SER A 180 -0.67 3.91 19.09
N GLN A 181 0.42 3.66 18.34
CA GLN A 181 1.53 4.60 18.26
C GLN A 181 1.11 5.92 17.60
N ALA A 182 0.33 5.87 16.51
CA ALA A 182 -0.18 7.06 15.84
C ALA A 182 -1.07 7.90 16.76
N GLU A 183 -1.97 7.26 17.53
CA GLU A 183 -2.78 7.94 18.55
C GLU A 183 -1.91 8.56 19.65
N SER A 184 -0.90 7.85 20.13
CA SER A 184 0.04 8.39 21.13
C SER A 184 0.80 9.61 20.58
N CYS A 185 1.30 9.55 19.35
CA CYS A 185 1.97 10.69 18.72
C CYS A 185 1.03 11.87 18.52
N LYS A 186 -0.22 11.61 18.12
CA LYS A 186 -1.26 12.63 17.98
C LYS A 186 -1.55 13.32 19.32
N LEU A 187 -1.77 12.55 20.39
CA LEU A 187 -2.00 13.10 21.73
C LEU A 187 -0.82 13.92 22.23
N MET A 188 0.41 13.46 21.98
CA MET A 188 1.62 14.22 22.31
C MET A 188 1.70 15.54 21.53
N SER A 189 1.38 15.53 20.24
CA SER A 189 1.33 16.73 19.40
C SER A 189 0.25 17.71 19.89
N GLU A 190 -0.96 17.22 20.15
CA GLU A 190 -2.07 18.03 20.67
C GLU A 190 -1.72 18.65 22.04
N SER A 191 -1.07 17.88 22.92
CA SER A 191 -0.59 18.40 24.21
C SER A 191 0.50 19.45 24.06
N GLN A 192 1.42 19.29 23.10
CA GLN A 192 2.45 20.30 22.81
C GLN A 192 1.84 21.56 22.19
N GLU A 193 0.91 21.41 21.25
CA GLU A 193 0.19 22.55 20.68
C GLU A 193 -0.61 23.31 21.74
N ALA A 194 -1.25 22.60 22.68
CA ALA A 194 -1.96 23.21 23.79
C ALA A 194 -1.01 24.00 24.71
N SER A 195 0.15 23.45 25.07
CA SER A 195 1.13 24.16 25.89
C SER A 195 1.74 25.37 25.18
N PHE A 196 2.01 25.27 23.87
CA PHE A 196 2.46 26.41 23.07
C PHE A 196 1.40 27.52 23.00
N LYS A 197 0.12 27.17 22.83
CA LYS A 197 -0.98 28.14 22.86
C LYS A 197 -1.11 28.82 24.22
N GLU A 198 -1.05 28.06 25.30
CA GLU A 198 -1.09 28.61 26.66
C GLU A 198 0.08 29.57 26.91
N GLN A 199 1.30 29.17 26.52
CA GLN A 199 2.49 30.02 26.64
C GLN A 199 2.36 31.29 25.78
N GLN A 200 1.84 31.18 24.56
CA GLN A 200 1.58 32.31 23.69
C GLN A 200 0.54 33.27 24.30
N GLU A 201 -0.54 32.75 24.91
CA GLU A 201 -1.55 33.55 25.59
C GLU A 201 -0.96 34.27 26.81
N GLN A 202 -0.12 33.60 27.60
CA GLN A 202 0.61 34.21 28.73
C GLN A 202 1.54 35.33 28.26
N ASP A 203 2.31 35.09 27.19
CA ASP A 203 3.20 36.11 26.62
C ASP A 203 2.40 37.30 26.06
N GLN A 204 1.26 37.05 25.39
CA GLN A 204 0.36 38.10 24.93
C GLN A 204 -0.26 38.91 26.08
N GLN A 205 -0.60 38.25 27.20
CA GLN A 205 -1.06 38.95 28.40
C GLN A 205 0.06 39.83 28.97
N ARG A 206 1.29 39.30 29.05
CA ARG A 206 2.45 40.04 29.54
C ARG A 206 2.80 41.24 28.68
N ILE A 207 2.70 41.11 27.34
CA ILE A 207 2.85 42.23 26.41
C ILE A 207 1.79 43.30 26.71
N ARG A 208 0.51 42.91 26.83
CA ARG A 208 -0.59 43.85 27.15
C ARG A 208 -0.38 44.57 28.49
N GLU A 209 0.10 43.87 29.52
CA GLU A 209 0.45 44.48 30.80
C GLU A 209 1.60 45.48 30.68
N LEU A 210 2.65 45.14 29.93
CA LEU A 210 3.79 46.03 29.70
C LEU A 210 3.38 47.26 28.88
N GLU A 211 2.53 47.09 27.87
CA GLU A 211 1.94 48.19 27.10
C GLU A 211 1.13 49.13 27.99
N SER A 212 0.29 48.58 28.89
CA SER A 212 -0.46 49.38 29.87
C SER A 212 0.46 50.19 30.78
N ARG A 213 1.49 49.54 31.35
CA ARG A 213 2.49 50.22 32.20
C ARG A 213 3.28 51.27 31.45
N PHE A 214 3.60 51.02 30.18
CA PHE A 214 4.27 51.99 29.33
C PHE A 214 3.41 53.23 29.10
N VAL A 215 2.12 53.04 28.77
CA VAL A 215 1.16 54.12 28.61
C VAL A 215 1.00 54.91 29.92
N GLU A 216 0.84 54.24 31.06
CA GLU A 216 0.79 54.88 32.38
C GLU A 216 2.04 55.71 32.65
N SER A 217 3.23 55.13 32.47
CA SER A 217 4.51 55.84 32.62
C SER A 217 4.61 57.04 31.67
N GLN A 218 4.18 56.90 30.42
CA GLN A 218 4.16 57.99 29.45
C GLN A 218 3.22 59.12 29.89
N THR A 219 2.04 58.79 30.45
CA THR A 219 1.12 59.81 31.00
C THR A 219 1.73 60.51 32.21
N HIS A 220 2.38 59.78 33.12
CA HIS A 220 3.09 60.37 34.26
C HIS A 220 4.22 61.31 33.81
N TRP A 221 5.02 60.89 32.82
CA TRP A 221 6.05 61.73 32.21
C TRP A 221 5.48 63.00 31.60
N ALA A 222 4.41 62.89 30.81
CA ALA A 222 3.76 64.06 30.22
C ALA A 222 3.19 65.02 31.28
N VAL A 223 2.66 64.51 32.39
CA VAL A 223 2.20 65.33 33.52
C VAL A 223 3.38 66.02 34.21
N ALA A 224 4.46 65.28 34.50
CA ALA A 224 5.67 65.84 35.11
C ALA A 224 6.33 66.90 34.22
N GLU A 225 6.40 66.67 32.91
CA GLU A 225 6.91 67.63 31.93
C GLU A 225 6.06 68.91 31.94
N ARG A 226 4.72 68.78 31.91
CA ARG A 226 3.83 69.94 32.06
C ARG A 226 4.05 70.68 33.37
N GLN A 227 4.24 69.97 34.49
CA GLN A 227 4.55 70.58 35.78
C GLN A 227 5.85 71.38 35.73
N LEU A 228 6.94 70.79 35.22
CA LEU A 228 8.21 71.49 35.05
C LEU A 228 8.09 72.73 34.15
N VAL A 229 7.30 72.64 33.07
CA VAL A 229 6.99 73.80 32.21
C VAL A 229 6.25 74.88 32.99
N THR A 230 5.23 74.52 33.77
CA THR A 230 4.50 75.49 34.61
C THR A 230 5.39 76.12 35.69
N GLU A 231 6.23 75.34 36.35
CA GLU A 231 7.18 75.84 37.35
C GLU A 231 8.21 76.78 36.73
N ARG A 232 8.75 76.41 35.56
CA ARG A 232 9.64 77.28 34.77
C ARG A 232 8.95 78.60 34.44
N ASP A 233 7.69 78.58 34.01
CA ASP A 233 6.95 79.80 33.65
C ASP A 233 6.67 80.67 34.87
N VAL A 234 6.34 80.08 36.02
CA VAL A 234 6.21 80.79 37.30
C VAL A 234 7.54 81.41 37.73
N LEU A 235 8.65 80.66 37.64
CA LEU A 235 9.98 81.17 37.95
C LEU A 235 10.39 82.31 37.00
N LYS A 236 10.06 82.19 35.71
CA LYS A 236 10.29 83.25 34.71
C LYS A 236 9.50 84.51 35.05
N GLN A 237 8.23 84.38 35.44
CA GLN A 237 7.42 85.52 35.92
C GLN A 237 8.00 86.15 37.18
N LYS A 238 8.41 85.36 38.17
CA LYS A 238 9.08 85.87 39.38
C LYS A 238 10.37 86.59 39.05
N LEU A 239 11.19 86.03 38.16
CA LEU A 239 12.44 86.65 37.71
C LEU A 239 12.19 87.99 37.03
N LEU A 240 11.20 88.06 36.13
CA LEU A 240 10.79 89.31 35.49
C LEU A 240 10.35 90.35 36.52
N ALA A 241 9.47 89.98 37.45
CA ALA A 241 9.03 90.90 38.52
C ALA A 241 10.20 91.38 39.40
N THR A 242 11.15 90.50 39.75
CA THR A 242 12.36 90.91 40.48
C THR A 242 13.26 91.81 39.64
N SER A 243 13.39 91.55 38.34
CA SER A 243 14.18 92.38 37.42
C SER A 243 13.58 93.77 37.30
N GLU A 244 12.26 93.87 37.13
CA GLU A 244 11.52 95.14 37.13
C GLU A 244 11.73 95.89 38.46
N ARG A 245 11.68 95.18 39.60
CA ARG A 245 11.94 95.78 40.91
C ARG A 245 13.38 96.28 41.04
N VAL A 246 14.36 95.50 40.57
CA VAL A 246 15.77 95.90 40.57
C VAL A 246 16.01 97.09 39.64
N GLU A 247 15.36 97.15 38.48
CA GLU A 247 15.42 98.32 37.60
C GLU A 247 14.82 99.56 38.27
N GLN A 248 13.67 99.42 38.93
CA GLN A 248 13.07 100.49 39.73
C GLN A 248 14.02 100.93 40.85
N GLU A 249 14.56 100.01 41.65
CA GLU A 249 15.55 100.31 42.69
C GLU A 249 16.78 101.00 42.09
N ALA A 250 17.32 100.55 40.96
CA ALA A 250 18.46 101.16 40.28
C ALA A 250 18.15 102.58 39.77
N THR A 251 16.95 102.82 39.24
CA THR A 251 16.52 104.18 38.84
C THR A 251 16.37 105.10 40.04
N THR A 252 15.81 104.62 41.15
CA THR A 252 15.72 105.41 42.39
C THR A 252 17.09 105.67 43.01
N ALA A 253 18.01 104.69 42.99
CA ALA A 253 19.38 104.87 43.45
C ALA A 253 20.12 105.92 42.60
N ARG A 254 19.99 105.88 41.27
CA ARG A 254 20.53 106.93 40.39
C ARG A 254 19.95 108.30 40.69
N GLN A 255 18.64 108.40 40.95
CA GLN A 255 18.01 109.68 41.37
C GLN A 255 18.58 110.19 42.70
N LEU A 256 18.77 109.30 43.68
CA LEU A 256 19.37 109.65 44.96
C LEU A 256 20.85 110.02 44.82
N GLU A 257 21.62 109.37 43.94
CA GLU A 257 23.00 109.75 43.63
C GLU A 257 23.09 111.15 43.00
N VAL A 258 22.17 111.49 42.09
CA VAL A 258 22.05 112.84 41.51
C VAL A 258 21.70 113.87 42.58
N GLN A 259 20.81 113.54 43.52
CA GLN A 259 20.50 114.42 44.65
C GLN A 259 21.68 114.59 45.62
N LEU A 260 22.40 113.51 45.94
CA LEU A 260 23.57 113.56 46.82
C LEU A 260 24.74 114.32 46.20
N THR A 261 24.95 114.21 44.89
CA THR A 261 25.96 115.00 44.17
C THR A 261 25.59 116.49 44.18
N ALA A 262 24.32 116.84 43.93
CA ALA A 262 23.84 118.21 44.05
C ALA A 262 24.03 118.77 45.48
N ILE A 263 23.74 117.99 46.53
CA ILE A 263 23.96 118.41 47.92
C ILE A 263 25.45 118.58 48.23
N ARG A 264 26.32 117.69 47.72
CA ARG A 264 27.78 117.80 47.89
C ARG A 264 28.34 119.03 47.20
N GLU A 265 27.86 119.36 46.01
CA GLU A 265 28.23 120.59 45.30
C GLU A 265 27.78 121.83 46.08
N GLU A 266 26.58 121.82 46.66
CA GLU A 266 26.09 122.94 47.45
C GLU A 266 26.82 123.10 48.78
N LEU A 267 27.17 121.99 49.43
CA LEU A 267 28.05 122.00 50.60
C LEU A 267 29.43 122.56 50.26
N ALA A 268 30.02 122.19 49.11
CA ALA A 268 31.29 122.74 48.65
C ALA A 268 31.22 124.25 48.37
N ARG A 269 30.11 124.74 47.79
CA ARG A 269 29.87 126.19 47.64
C ARG A 269 29.78 126.91 48.98
N VAL A 270 29.07 126.34 49.96
CA VAL A 270 28.93 126.93 51.30
C VAL A 270 30.28 126.96 52.04
N VAL A 271 31.07 125.88 51.96
CA VAL A 271 32.40 125.82 52.59
C VAL A 271 33.36 126.84 51.96
N THR A 272 33.37 126.95 50.64
CA THR A 272 34.22 127.93 49.94
C THR A 272 33.81 129.38 50.24
N ALA A 273 32.51 129.68 50.37
CA ALA A 273 32.03 130.98 50.83
C ALA A 273 32.45 131.29 52.28
N SER A 274 32.30 130.32 53.20
CA SER A 274 32.73 130.45 54.61
C SER A 274 34.25 130.68 54.73
N ASP A 275 35.07 129.99 53.94
CA ASP A 275 36.53 130.19 53.97
C ASP A 275 36.95 131.54 53.37
N ALA A 276 36.21 132.08 52.41
CA ALA A 276 36.40 133.44 51.90
C ALA A 276 36.07 134.50 52.98
N GLU A 277 34.99 134.31 53.74
CA GLU A 277 34.64 135.17 54.88
C GLU A 277 35.71 135.11 55.99
N ARG A 278 36.23 133.91 56.32
CA ARG A 278 37.32 133.76 57.31
C ARG A 278 38.60 134.49 56.90
N LYS A 279 38.95 134.47 55.61
CA LYS A 279 40.11 135.21 55.07
C LYS A 279 39.89 136.72 55.11
N SER A 280 38.69 137.21 54.78
CA SER A 280 38.36 138.63 54.90
C SER A 280 38.43 139.12 56.36
N ASN A 281 37.96 138.29 57.30
CA ASN A 281 37.93 138.64 58.72
C ASN A 281 39.34 138.64 59.35
N SER A 282 40.23 137.72 58.95
CA SER A 282 41.63 137.72 59.42
C SER A 282 42.42 138.94 58.90
N GLN A 283 42.12 139.38 57.68
CA GLN A 283 42.74 140.56 57.06
C GLN A 283 42.31 141.85 57.78
N SER A 284 41.01 141.97 58.07
CA SER A 284 40.44 143.08 58.87
C SER A 284 41.03 143.16 60.29
N ASN A 285 41.26 142.00 60.92
CA ASN A 285 41.82 141.94 62.27
C ASN A 285 43.31 142.39 62.30
N SER A 286 44.05 142.20 61.20
CA SER A 286 45.44 142.65 61.08
C SER A 286 45.55 144.18 60.99
N GLU A 287 44.59 144.84 60.32
CA GLU A 287 44.51 146.30 60.21
C GLU A 287 44.19 146.96 61.57
N VAL A 288 43.32 146.34 62.37
CA VAL A 288 43.00 146.79 63.73
C VAL A 288 44.23 146.77 64.64
N ILE A 289 45.11 145.76 64.51
CA ILE A 289 46.35 145.66 65.28
C ILE A 289 47.32 146.79 64.90
N GLN A 290 47.45 147.11 63.60
CA GLN A 290 48.30 148.21 63.14
C GLN A 290 47.81 149.58 63.64
N LEU A 291 46.49 149.82 63.58
CA LEU A 291 45.89 151.07 64.08
C LEU A 291 46.09 151.24 65.60
N LYS A 292 46.03 150.15 66.38
CA LYS A 292 46.31 150.16 67.82
C LYS A 292 47.74 150.60 68.14
N HIS A 293 48.72 150.18 67.34
CA HIS A 293 50.13 150.52 67.55
C HIS A 293 50.44 151.99 67.25
N GLN A 294 49.81 152.54 66.20
CA GLN A 294 49.91 153.96 65.87
C GLN A 294 49.34 154.85 66.98
N LEU A 295 48.19 154.47 67.56
CA LEU A 295 47.57 155.17 68.69
C LEU A 295 48.49 155.25 69.91
N GLN A 296 49.14 154.15 70.29
CA GLN A 296 50.09 154.13 71.42
C GLN A 296 51.32 155.03 71.21
N THR A 297 51.76 155.19 69.96
CA THR A 297 52.92 156.01 69.64
C THR A 297 52.60 157.51 69.76
N LEU A 298 51.40 157.90 69.33
CA LEU A 298 50.90 159.27 69.47
C LEU A 298 50.63 159.65 70.94
N GLU A 299 50.15 158.72 71.76
CA GLU A 299 49.97 158.94 73.21
C GLU A 299 51.29 159.22 73.93
N LYS A 300 52.38 158.50 73.57
CA LYS A 300 53.72 158.77 74.10
C LYS A 300 54.25 160.15 73.69
N GLY A 301 54.04 160.56 72.45
CA GLY A 301 54.42 161.90 71.97
C GLY A 301 53.69 163.03 72.71
N ARG A 302 52.40 162.83 73.02
CA ARG A 302 51.60 163.81 73.79
C ARG A 302 52.14 164.01 75.21
N ALA A 303 52.59 162.93 75.86
CA ALA A 303 53.13 163.00 77.22
C ALA A 303 54.47 163.76 77.31
N GLN A 304 55.34 163.63 76.30
CA GLN A 304 56.60 164.37 76.23
C GLN A 304 56.40 165.89 76.07
N LEU A 305 55.51 166.30 75.17
CA LEU A 305 55.23 167.73 74.93
C LEU A 305 54.60 168.43 76.16
N LEU A 306 53.80 167.72 76.96
CA LEU A 306 53.24 168.26 78.20
C LEU A 306 54.31 168.47 79.28
N SER A 307 55.32 167.61 79.34
CA SER A 307 56.46 167.74 80.26
C SER A 307 57.35 168.94 79.91
N GLU A 308 57.61 169.17 78.63
CA GLU A 308 58.44 170.28 78.15
C GLU A 308 57.75 171.65 78.38
N ASN A 309 56.43 171.72 78.19
CA ASN A 309 55.66 172.95 78.41
C ASN A 309 55.59 173.36 79.90
N GLY A 310 55.67 172.39 80.82
CA GLY A 310 55.83 172.65 82.26
C GLY A 310 57.16 173.32 82.59
N ARG A 311 58.26 172.82 82.00
CA ARG A 311 59.61 173.39 82.17
C ARG A 311 59.71 174.84 81.68
N PHE A 312 59.14 175.15 80.52
CA PHE A 312 59.18 176.52 79.97
C PHE A 312 58.37 177.53 80.81
N LYS A 313 57.32 177.10 81.51
CA LYS A 313 56.59 177.96 82.45
C LYS A 313 57.41 178.31 83.69
N ASP A 314 58.12 177.35 84.25
CA ASP A 314 58.96 177.57 85.44
C ASP A 314 60.14 178.51 85.15
N ASP A 315 60.75 178.38 83.96
CA ASP A 315 61.83 179.27 83.52
C ASP A 315 61.33 180.70 83.27
N LYS A 316 60.10 180.86 82.74
CA LYS A 316 59.47 182.18 82.57
C LYS A 316 59.28 182.92 83.90
N TYR A 317 58.80 182.22 84.95
CA TYR A 317 58.62 182.83 86.27
C TYR A 317 59.95 183.25 86.92
N LYS A 318 61.01 182.48 86.74
CA LYS A 318 62.36 182.85 87.22
C LYS A 318 62.88 184.13 86.59
N TYR A 319 62.76 184.26 85.26
CA TYR A 319 63.23 185.47 84.57
C TYR A 319 62.38 186.71 84.88
N GLU A 320 61.08 186.55 85.15
CA GLU A 320 60.22 187.65 85.61
C GLU A 320 60.60 188.15 87.02
N ASP A 321 61.00 187.27 87.93
CA ASP A 321 61.47 187.65 89.26
C ASP A 321 62.87 188.30 89.24
N GLU A 322 63.76 187.84 88.38
CA GLU A 322 65.07 188.47 88.15
C GLU A 322 64.92 189.89 87.56
N LEU A 323 63.97 190.10 86.65
CA LEU A 323 63.66 191.42 86.09
C LEU A 323 63.08 192.39 87.12
N LYS A 324 62.25 191.90 88.06
CA LYS A 324 61.73 192.72 89.17
C LYS A 324 62.85 193.12 90.15
N ALA A 325 63.76 192.20 90.46
CA ALA A 325 64.89 192.47 91.34
C ALA A 325 65.86 193.53 90.76
N LEU A 326 66.11 193.48 89.45
CA LEU A 326 66.95 194.47 88.76
C LEU A 326 66.29 195.85 88.68
N ARG A 327 64.97 195.92 88.48
CA ARG A 327 64.22 197.20 88.51
C ARG A 327 64.27 197.85 89.89
N LEU A 328 64.10 197.07 90.95
CA LEU A 328 64.13 197.59 92.33
C LEU A 328 65.51 198.19 92.70
N ARG A 329 66.61 197.56 92.24
CA ARG A 329 67.97 198.08 92.44
C ARG A 329 68.24 199.34 91.63
N MET A 330 67.70 199.41 90.41
CA MET A 330 67.82 200.60 89.57
C MET A 330 67.07 201.79 90.17
N ASP A 331 65.92 201.56 90.80
CA ASP A 331 65.15 202.60 91.50
C ASP A 331 65.86 203.09 92.78
N GLN A 332 66.59 202.22 93.50
CA GLN A 332 67.41 202.64 94.64
C GLN A 332 68.61 203.50 94.22
N LEU A 333 69.26 203.19 93.09
CA LEU A 333 70.33 204.03 92.53
C LEU A 333 69.82 205.39 92.05
N ARG A 334 68.55 205.46 91.63
CA ARG A 334 67.90 206.72 91.22
C ARG A 334 67.51 207.62 92.39
N GLY A 335 67.21 207.05 93.56
CA GLY A 335 66.81 207.81 94.75
C GLY A 335 67.93 208.58 95.45
N GLN A 336 69.16 208.07 95.45
CA GLN A 336 70.27 208.71 96.18
C GLN A 336 70.99 209.82 95.37
N LEU A 337 70.71 209.95 94.07
CA LEU A 337 71.17 211.06 93.23
C LEU A 337 70.26 212.31 93.30
N SER A 338 69.18 212.30 94.10
CA SER A 338 68.13 213.33 94.05
C SER A 338 68.19 214.46 95.10
N LYS A 339 69.05 214.45 96.12
CA LYS A 339 69.21 215.52 97.16
C LYS A 339 70.54 215.26 97.90
N ARG A 340 71.59 216.08 97.93
CA ARG A 340 71.70 217.53 98.26
C ARG A 340 70.96 217.94 99.52
#